data_AF-A0A2V6BBW5-F1
#
_entry.id   AF-A0A2V6BBW5-F1
#
_cell.length_a   1.000
_cell.length_b   1.000
_cell.length_c   1.000
_cell.angle_alpha   90.00
_cell.angle_beta   90.00
_cell.angle_gamma   90.00
#
_symmetry.space_group_name_H-M   'P 1'
#
loop_
_entity.id
_entity.type
_entity.pdbx_description
1 polymer ?
#
loop_
_entity_poly.entity_id
_entity_poly.type
_entity_poly.pdbx_seq_one_letter_code
_entity_poly.pdbx_strand_id
1 'polypeptide(L)'
;MEIVGRPCQTPIQKHWRIAAFPRNALQIASIFFFVSFVQAGSLRAAETKIWEEFSGEKAFAHVQRLVDFGPRPAGSKAIEKSRDYIEDHLRRSGCQVTRQAFSDDTPRGKIQFVNLIAQFPGQGNASSPVFLLCSHYDTKMFDTIRFVGANDGGSSTGVLLELARVIGQHPNFARKIELVFFDGEEAYEQFSQKDGLYGSRYFARQLKAASAKQFRGGLLFDMVGDRSLGITLPSDSPAEMARDIFAAAEALKLRNYFTYLGQELIDDHVPLNAIGIPTLDIIDFDFPWWHTADDTMDKISAQSLQTVGAVALYYLSESALKR
;
A
#
# COMPACT_ATOMS: atom_id res chain seq x y z
N MET A 1 -29.05 -65.50 43.03
CA MET A 1 -30.17 -64.73 42.46
C MET A 1 -30.07 -64.91 40.94
N GLU A 2 -30.57 -65.97 40.29
CA GLU A 2 -31.90 -66.62 40.40
C GLU A 2 -32.99 -65.53 40.44
N ILE A 3 -33.95 -65.41 39.52
CA ILE A 3 -34.95 -66.39 39.04
C ILE A 3 -35.48 -65.83 37.67
N VAL A 4 -35.40 -66.52 36.52
CA VAL A 4 -36.35 -67.49 35.90
C VAL A 4 -37.72 -66.90 35.48
N GLY A 5 -38.16 -67.17 34.24
CA GLY A 5 -39.59 -67.11 33.87
C GLY A 5 -39.93 -66.96 32.38
N ARG A 6 -39.83 -68.05 31.59
CA ARG A 6 -40.43 -68.22 30.24
C ARG A 6 -41.95 -68.64 30.34
N PRO A 7 -42.62 -69.21 29.29
CA PRO A 7 -43.34 -68.61 28.16
C PRO A 7 -44.76 -69.24 27.95
N CYS A 8 -45.27 -69.27 26.70
CA CYS A 8 -46.45 -70.03 26.14
C CYS A 8 -47.82 -69.32 26.25
N GLN A 9 -48.79 -69.41 25.32
CA GLN A 9 -49.00 -70.24 24.11
C GLN A 9 -50.12 -69.61 23.22
N THR A 10 -49.99 -69.83 21.90
CA THR A 10 -50.92 -69.94 20.73
C THR A 10 -52.46 -70.07 20.91
N PRO A 11 -53.31 -70.20 19.85
CA PRO A 11 -53.26 -69.86 18.39
C PRO A 11 -54.58 -69.19 17.88
N ILE A 12 -54.75 -68.94 16.56
CA ILE A 12 -55.89 -69.43 15.72
C ILE A 12 -55.84 -68.90 14.27
N GLN A 13 -55.86 -69.90 13.38
CA GLN A 13 -56.23 -70.04 11.96
C GLN A 13 -56.89 -68.90 11.15
N LYS A 14 -56.51 -68.82 9.87
CA LYS A 14 -57.27 -69.44 8.75
C LYS A 14 -56.47 -69.51 7.44
N HIS A 15 -56.49 -70.69 6.82
CA HIS A 15 -55.96 -70.99 5.49
C HIS A 15 -56.76 -70.28 4.38
N TRP A 16 -56.20 -70.19 3.17
CA TRP A 16 -56.83 -70.69 1.92
C TRP A 16 -55.79 -70.84 0.78
N ARG A 17 -55.63 -72.10 0.38
CA ARG A 17 -55.37 -72.73 -0.94
C ARG A 17 -54.54 -72.05 -2.06
N ILE A 18 -53.42 -72.73 -2.38
CA ILE A 18 -53.00 -73.37 -3.65
C ILE A 18 -53.18 -72.61 -4.99
N ALA A 19 -52.07 -72.34 -5.67
CA ALA A 19 -51.81 -72.68 -7.10
C ALA A 19 -50.32 -72.41 -7.41
N ALA A 20 -49.52 -73.45 -7.67
CA ALA A 20 -49.01 -73.84 -8.99
C ALA A 20 -47.88 -72.94 -9.55
N PHE A 21 -46.67 -73.50 -9.59
CA PHE A 21 -45.52 -73.01 -10.37
C PHE A 21 -45.84 -72.96 -11.87
N PRO A 22 -45.21 -72.03 -12.61
CA PRO A 22 -44.27 -72.53 -13.61
C PRO A 22 -42.93 -71.78 -13.65
N ARG A 23 -42.00 -72.47 -14.33
CA ARG A 23 -40.59 -72.17 -14.59
C ARG A 23 -40.37 -70.97 -15.52
N ASN A 24 -39.16 -70.41 -15.37
CA ASN A 24 -38.34 -69.70 -16.37
C ASN A 24 -38.76 -68.28 -16.80
N ALA A 25 -37.99 -67.31 -16.34
CA ALA A 25 -37.44 -66.26 -17.21
C ALA A 25 -36.22 -65.61 -16.53
N LEU A 26 -35.04 -65.86 -17.09
CA LEU A 26 -33.84 -65.04 -16.87
C LEU A 26 -34.16 -63.63 -17.38
N GLN A 27 -34.20 -62.63 -16.50
CA GLN A 27 -34.09 -61.22 -16.91
C GLN A 27 -32.75 -60.69 -16.42
N ILE A 28 -31.82 -60.55 -17.36
CA ILE A 28 -30.57 -59.81 -17.18
C ILE A 28 -30.95 -58.33 -17.15
N ALA A 29 -30.95 -57.74 -15.97
CA ALA A 29 -31.07 -56.30 -15.81
C ALA A 29 -29.72 -55.65 -16.16
N SER A 30 -29.61 -55.10 -17.37
CA SER A 30 -28.48 -54.27 -17.78
C SER A 30 -28.52 -52.94 -17.02
N ILE A 31 -27.74 -52.83 -15.95
CA ILE A 31 -27.51 -51.56 -15.25
C ILE A 31 -26.52 -50.74 -16.08
N PHE A 32 -27.04 -49.73 -16.79
CA PHE A 32 -26.19 -48.70 -17.40
C PHE A 32 -25.66 -47.78 -16.29
N PHE A 33 -24.41 -48.00 -15.88
CA PHE A 33 -23.66 -47.03 -15.06
C PHE A 33 -23.25 -45.87 -15.96
N PHE A 34 -24.02 -44.78 -15.95
CA PHE A 34 -23.59 -43.50 -16.49
C PHE A 34 -22.57 -42.91 -15.52
N VAL A 35 -21.28 -43.19 -15.74
CA VAL A 35 -20.20 -42.48 -15.06
C VAL A 35 -20.10 -41.10 -15.71
N SER A 36 -20.79 -40.12 -15.13
CA SER A 36 -20.54 -38.72 -15.44
C SER A 36 -19.14 -38.36 -14.96
N PHE A 37 -18.17 -38.33 -15.88
CA PHE A 37 -16.89 -37.68 -15.65
C PHE A 37 -17.18 -36.18 -15.46
N VAL A 38 -17.37 -35.76 -14.22
CA VAL A 38 -17.24 -34.34 -13.86
C VAL A 38 -15.76 -34.04 -13.97
N GLN A 39 -15.37 -33.53 -15.12
CA GLN A 39 -14.07 -32.94 -15.31
C GLN A 39 -14.03 -31.71 -14.39
N ALA A 40 -13.47 -31.88 -13.19
CA ALA A 40 -13.14 -30.78 -12.31
C ALA A 40 -12.03 -29.97 -12.98
N GLY A 41 -12.42 -29.13 -13.93
CA GLY A 41 -11.58 -28.06 -14.42
C GLY A 41 -11.24 -27.23 -13.20
N SER A 42 -9.98 -27.28 -12.77
CA SER A 42 -9.45 -26.30 -11.85
C SER A 42 -9.62 -24.95 -12.54
N LEU A 43 -10.68 -24.21 -12.18
CA LEU A 43 -10.78 -22.80 -12.47
C LEU A 43 -9.59 -22.17 -11.75
N ARG A 44 -8.49 -21.99 -12.49
CA ARG A 44 -7.38 -21.16 -12.05
C ARG A 44 -8.02 -19.79 -11.89
N ALA A 45 -8.30 -19.38 -10.65
CA ALA A 45 -8.75 -18.03 -10.37
C ALA A 45 -7.80 -17.11 -11.15
N ALA A 46 -8.36 -16.22 -11.98
CA ALA A 46 -7.55 -15.26 -12.69
C ALA A 46 -6.68 -14.55 -11.63
N GLU A 47 -5.36 -14.58 -11.81
CA GLU A 47 -4.44 -13.90 -10.91
C GLU A 47 -4.85 -12.43 -10.89
N THR A 48 -5.31 -11.96 -9.73
CA THR A 48 -5.74 -10.58 -9.55
C THR A 48 -4.55 -9.69 -9.85
N LYS A 49 -4.75 -8.63 -10.63
CA LYS A 49 -3.66 -7.72 -10.96
C LYS A 49 -3.29 -6.95 -9.70
N ILE A 50 -2.01 -6.75 -9.43
CA ILE A 50 -1.54 -6.12 -8.19
C ILE A 50 -2.19 -4.75 -7.92
N TRP A 51 -2.45 -3.95 -8.96
CA TRP A 51 -3.12 -2.65 -8.82
C TRP A 51 -4.61 -2.73 -8.44
N GLU A 52 -5.25 -3.89 -8.63
CA GLU A 52 -6.64 -4.16 -8.20
C GLU A 52 -6.72 -4.55 -6.71
N GLU A 53 -5.57 -4.87 -6.07
CA GLU A 53 -5.50 -5.26 -4.65
C GLU A 53 -5.37 -4.05 -3.70
N PHE A 54 -5.05 -2.87 -4.23
CA PHE A 54 -4.98 -1.62 -3.46
C PHE A 54 -6.38 -1.20 -3.03
N SER A 55 -6.50 -0.77 -1.76
CA SER A 55 -7.74 -0.29 -1.19
C SER A 55 -7.61 1.16 -0.71
N GLY A 56 -8.26 2.07 -1.42
CA GLY A 56 -8.38 3.47 -1.03
C GLY A 56 -9.01 3.66 0.35
N GLU A 57 -9.92 2.78 0.76
CA GLU A 57 -10.52 2.80 2.10
C GLU A 57 -9.51 2.46 3.21
N LYS A 58 -8.58 1.53 2.96
CA LYS A 58 -7.50 1.22 3.91
C LYS A 58 -6.50 2.35 4.00
N ALA A 59 -6.11 2.92 2.85
CA ALA A 59 -5.30 4.13 2.81
C ALA A 59 -5.97 5.27 3.59
N PHE A 60 -7.26 5.53 3.36
CA PHE A 60 -8.05 6.55 4.07
C PHE A 60 -8.05 6.32 5.59
N ALA A 61 -8.21 5.08 6.04
CA ALA A 61 -8.14 4.73 7.45
C ALA A 61 -6.76 5.01 8.08
N HIS A 62 -5.67 4.83 7.32
CA HIS A 62 -4.33 5.23 7.76
C HIS A 62 -4.23 6.76 7.93
N VAL A 63 -4.74 7.53 6.96
CA VAL A 63 -4.77 9.01 7.05
C VAL A 63 -5.52 9.45 8.30
N GLN A 64 -6.73 8.92 8.51
CA GLN A 64 -7.54 9.22 9.69
C GLN A 64 -6.77 8.94 10.98
N ARG A 65 -6.09 7.79 11.05
CA ARG A 65 -5.33 7.40 12.24
C ARG A 65 -4.16 8.36 12.53
N LEU A 66 -3.48 8.85 11.51
CA LEU A 66 -2.41 9.84 11.65
C LEU A 66 -2.96 11.20 12.12
N VAL A 67 -4.12 11.62 11.59
CA VAL A 67 -4.81 12.85 12.01
C VAL A 67 -5.29 12.76 13.47
N ASP A 68 -5.73 11.57 13.92
CA ASP A 68 -6.18 11.34 15.31
C ASP A 68 -5.06 11.54 16.33
N PHE A 69 -3.78 11.38 15.95
CA PHE A 69 -2.66 11.71 16.82
C PHE A 69 -2.49 13.23 17.04
N GLY A 70 -3.12 14.05 16.20
CA GLY A 70 -2.99 15.51 16.18
C GLY A 70 -1.82 15.96 15.29
N PRO A 71 -1.46 17.26 15.35
CA PRO A 71 -0.28 17.81 14.67
C PRO A 71 0.98 17.00 15.03
N ARG A 72 1.79 16.67 14.02
CA ARG A 72 2.95 15.78 14.10
C ARG A 72 4.26 16.49 13.71
N PRO A 73 4.57 17.71 14.21
CA PRO A 73 5.84 18.34 13.85
C PRO A 73 7.02 17.51 14.40
N ALA A 74 8.16 17.58 13.73
CA ALA A 74 9.39 16.91 14.14
C ALA A 74 9.74 17.23 15.60
N GLY A 75 10.23 16.22 16.33
CA GLY A 75 10.53 16.30 17.76
C GLY A 75 9.31 16.25 18.71
N SER A 76 8.07 16.24 18.19
CA SER A 76 6.87 16.13 19.05
C SER A 76 6.61 14.71 19.58
N LYS A 77 5.73 14.59 20.58
CA LYS A 77 5.23 13.28 21.02
C LYS A 77 4.27 12.63 20.01
N ALA A 78 3.60 13.43 19.19
CA ALA A 78 2.64 12.94 18.21
C ALA A 78 3.36 12.27 17.03
N ILE A 79 4.46 12.86 16.54
CA ILE A 79 5.25 12.23 15.48
C ILE A 79 5.86 10.89 15.92
N GLU A 80 6.23 10.74 17.20
CA GLU A 80 6.68 9.45 17.74
C GLU A 80 5.57 8.39 17.71
N LYS A 81 4.34 8.74 18.06
CA LYS A 81 3.19 7.83 17.91
C LYS A 81 2.95 7.44 16.46
N SER A 82 3.14 8.38 15.53
CA SER A 82 3.06 8.10 14.09
C SER A 82 4.15 7.13 13.66
N ARG A 83 5.39 7.25 14.16
CA ARG A 83 6.47 6.30 13.85
C ARG A 83 6.14 4.90 14.34
N ASP A 84 5.68 4.78 15.59
CA ASP A 84 5.27 3.48 16.15
C ASP A 84 4.15 2.84 15.33
N TYR A 85 3.17 3.64 14.90
CA TYR A 85 2.08 3.19 14.04
C TYR A 85 2.55 2.74 12.65
N ILE A 86 3.36 3.55 11.98
CA ILE A 86 3.91 3.26 10.65
C ILE A 86 4.76 1.98 10.71
N GLU A 87 5.64 1.86 11.70
CA GLU A 87 6.49 0.69 11.88
C GLU A 87 5.71 -0.60 12.13
N ASP A 88 4.69 -0.57 13.00
CA ASP A 88 3.85 -1.73 13.27
C ASP A 88 3.16 -2.21 11.99
N HIS A 89 2.60 -1.30 11.20
CA HIS A 89 1.96 -1.64 9.93
C HIS A 89 2.95 -2.15 8.87
N LEU A 90 4.12 -1.54 8.75
CA LEU A 90 5.19 -2.02 7.86
C LEU A 90 5.68 -3.41 8.25
N ARG A 91 5.89 -3.68 9.54
CA ARG A 91 6.27 -5.02 10.03
C ARG A 91 5.19 -6.06 9.72
N ARG A 92 3.91 -5.72 9.88
CA ARG A 92 2.79 -6.59 9.50
C ARG A 92 2.73 -6.86 8.00
N SER A 93 3.19 -5.92 7.18
CA SER A 93 3.35 -6.08 5.73
C SER A 93 4.60 -6.88 5.35
N GLY A 94 5.43 -7.28 6.31
CA GLY A 94 6.63 -8.09 6.07
C GLY A 94 7.93 -7.29 5.93
N CYS A 95 7.93 -5.99 6.20
CA CYS A 95 9.14 -5.17 6.16
C CYS A 95 10.00 -5.32 7.42
N GLN A 96 11.32 -5.28 7.22
CA GLN A 96 12.25 -4.84 8.25
C GLN A 96 12.33 -3.31 8.21
N VAL A 97 12.15 -2.66 9.37
CA VAL A 97 12.15 -1.19 9.46
C VAL A 97 13.35 -0.71 10.27
N THR A 98 14.06 0.27 9.73
CA THR A 98 15.19 0.96 10.36
C THR A 98 14.81 2.40 10.65
N ARG A 99 14.96 2.83 11.91
CA ARG A 99 14.93 4.24 12.29
C ARG A 99 16.28 4.89 11.97
N GLN A 100 16.31 5.77 10.98
CA GLN A 100 17.49 6.58 10.68
C GLN A 100 17.37 7.91 11.44
N ALA A 101 17.85 7.90 12.69
CA ALA A 101 17.83 9.07 13.55
C ALA A 101 19.03 9.99 13.32
N PHE A 102 18.79 11.30 13.33
CA PHE A 102 19.82 12.34 13.25
C PHE A 102 19.35 13.63 13.93
N SER A 103 20.25 14.60 14.09
CA SER A 103 19.88 15.93 14.59
C SER A 103 20.45 16.99 13.67
N ASP A 104 19.68 18.04 13.46
CA ASP A 104 20.09 19.19 12.64
C ASP A 104 19.65 20.49 13.31
N ASP A 105 20.28 21.60 12.92
CA ASP A 105 19.91 22.93 13.38
C ASP A 105 18.74 23.47 12.55
N THR A 106 17.72 24.01 13.22
CA THR A 106 16.55 24.65 12.59
C THR A 106 16.41 26.09 13.08
N PRO A 107 15.57 26.93 12.44
CA PRO A 107 15.23 28.26 12.98
C PRO A 107 14.66 28.23 14.40
N ARG A 108 14.10 27.09 14.83
CA ARG A 108 13.52 26.87 16.17
C ARG A 108 14.49 26.14 17.12
N GLY A 109 15.77 26.04 16.76
CA GLY A 109 16.82 25.38 17.54
C GLY A 109 17.14 23.98 17.04
N LYS A 110 17.95 23.24 17.79
CA LYS A 110 18.39 21.90 17.40
C LYS A 110 17.28 20.88 17.62
N ILE A 111 16.89 20.16 16.57
CA ILE A 111 15.80 19.18 16.59
C ILE A 111 16.34 17.79 16.20
N GLN A 112 15.74 16.75 16.77
CA GLN A 112 15.98 15.36 16.37
C GLN A 112 14.92 14.93 15.35
N PHE A 113 15.40 14.40 14.23
CA PHE A 113 14.60 13.85 13.14
C PHE A 113 14.84 12.34 13.04
N VAL A 114 13.85 11.61 12.51
CA VAL A 114 13.93 10.17 12.32
C VAL A 114 13.25 9.78 11.02
N ASN A 115 14.02 9.46 9.97
CA ASN A 115 13.44 8.80 8.80
C ASN A 115 13.10 7.34 9.15
N LEU A 116 12.07 6.78 8.55
CA LEU A 116 11.79 5.34 8.59
C LEU A 116 12.11 4.72 7.24
N ILE A 117 13.08 3.80 7.22
CA ILE A 117 13.49 3.08 6.02
C ILE A 117 13.00 1.65 6.14
N ALA A 118 12.15 1.21 5.21
CA ALA A 118 11.52 -0.11 5.24
C ALA A 118 11.93 -0.94 4.02
N GLN A 119 12.47 -2.12 4.29
CA GLN A 119 12.93 -3.06 3.28
C GLN A 119 12.20 -4.39 3.43
N PHE A 120 11.81 -4.99 2.31
CA PHE A 120 11.34 -6.37 2.31
C PHE A 120 12.55 -7.32 2.31
N PRO A 121 12.68 -8.21 3.29
CA PRO A 121 13.83 -9.10 3.39
C PRO A 121 13.87 -10.08 2.20
N GLY A 122 15.04 -10.23 1.59
CA GLY A 122 15.30 -11.26 0.58
C GLY A 122 15.75 -12.59 1.20
N GLN A 123 15.55 -13.70 0.49
CA GLN A 123 16.21 -14.97 0.82
C GLN A 123 17.54 -15.10 0.06
N GLY A 124 18.61 -15.54 0.74
CA GLY A 124 19.92 -15.81 0.13
C GLY A 124 20.69 -14.56 -0.32
N ASN A 125 21.52 -14.67 -1.37
CA ASN A 125 22.23 -13.55 -2.02
C ASN A 125 21.27 -12.69 -2.87
N ALA A 126 20.14 -12.28 -2.30
CA ALA A 126 19.15 -11.47 -3.00
C ALA A 126 19.72 -10.09 -3.35
N SER A 127 19.48 -9.65 -4.59
CA SER A 127 19.82 -8.30 -5.05
C SER A 127 19.13 -7.25 -4.17
N SER A 128 19.87 -6.23 -3.73
CA SER A 128 19.27 -5.14 -2.95
C SER A 128 18.23 -4.34 -3.76
N PRO A 129 17.35 -3.58 -3.08
CA PRO A 129 16.27 -2.82 -3.72
C PRO A 129 16.77 -1.92 -4.86
N VAL A 130 15.95 -1.72 -5.88
CA VAL A 130 16.29 -0.94 -7.09
C VAL A 130 15.34 0.23 -7.32
N PHE A 131 14.30 0.39 -6.51
CA PHE A 131 13.32 1.47 -6.66
C PHE A 131 12.85 1.98 -5.30
N LEU A 132 12.67 3.29 -5.18
CA LEU A 132 12.21 3.96 -3.95
C LEU A 132 10.72 4.33 -4.04
N LEU A 133 10.00 4.18 -2.94
CA LEU A 133 8.69 4.81 -2.73
C LEU A 133 8.76 5.68 -1.47
N CYS A 134 8.49 6.96 -1.62
CA CYS A 134 8.75 7.97 -0.62
C CYS A 134 7.50 8.75 -0.25
N SER A 135 7.46 9.25 0.98
CA SER A 135 6.46 10.19 1.50
C SER A 135 7.06 10.86 2.73
N HIS A 136 6.66 12.09 3.05
CA HIS A 136 6.91 12.66 4.37
C HIS A 136 5.72 12.40 5.30
N TYR A 137 5.97 12.33 6.61
CA TYR A 137 4.94 11.99 7.60
C TYR A 137 4.83 12.97 8.77
N ASP A 138 5.73 13.97 8.81
CA ASP A 138 5.62 15.11 9.70
C ASP A 138 4.49 16.05 9.27
N THR A 139 4.29 17.12 10.03
CA THR A 139 3.38 18.21 9.67
C THR A 139 4.09 19.52 9.94
N LYS A 140 3.82 20.55 9.13
CA LYS A 140 4.29 21.90 9.44
C LYS A 140 3.96 22.35 10.85
N MET A 141 4.94 23.02 11.47
CA MET A 141 4.71 23.71 12.73
C MET A 141 4.14 25.11 12.47
N PHE A 142 3.00 25.39 13.07
CA PHE A 142 2.41 26.73 13.11
C PHE A 142 2.19 27.18 14.55
N ASP A 143 2.45 28.46 14.82
CA ASP A 143 2.24 29.04 16.16
C ASP A 143 0.75 29.38 16.41
N THR A 144 -0.03 29.63 15.35
CA THR A 144 -1.38 30.22 15.43
C THR A 144 -2.51 29.29 15.01
N ILE A 145 -2.20 28.21 14.30
CA ILE A 145 -3.21 27.26 13.82
C ILE A 145 -2.88 25.84 14.26
N ARG A 146 -3.94 25.06 14.50
CA ARG A 146 -3.80 23.62 14.72
C ARG A 146 -3.83 22.90 13.37
N PHE A 147 -2.66 22.74 12.77
CA PHE A 147 -2.49 22.05 11.49
C PHE A 147 -2.32 20.54 11.69
N VAL A 148 -3.22 19.72 11.12
CA VAL A 148 -3.13 18.25 11.22
C VAL A 148 -2.56 17.58 9.99
N GLY A 149 -2.41 18.31 8.88
CA GLY A 149 -1.87 17.78 7.62
C GLY A 149 -2.59 16.49 7.21
N ALA A 150 -3.88 16.58 6.91
CA ALA A 150 -4.62 15.40 6.46
C ALA A 150 -4.21 15.03 5.04
N ASN A 151 -4.06 16.02 4.16
CA ASN A 151 -3.54 15.84 2.82
C ASN A 151 -2.02 15.91 2.84
N ASP A 152 -1.48 16.98 3.43
CA ASP A 152 -0.06 17.30 3.55
C ASP A 152 0.61 16.38 4.58
N GLY A 153 1.42 15.44 4.08
CA GLY A 153 2.02 14.32 4.82
C GLY A 153 1.08 13.18 5.22
N GLY A 154 -0.19 13.46 5.57
CA GLY A 154 -1.15 12.44 5.98
C GLY A 154 -1.54 11.48 4.85
N SER A 155 -1.92 12.03 3.70
CA SER A 155 -2.49 11.28 2.57
C SER A 155 -1.44 10.37 1.92
N SER A 156 -0.25 10.91 1.67
CA SER A 156 0.87 10.21 1.07
C SER A 156 1.38 9.09 1.98
N THR A 157 1.46 9.33 3.29
CA THR A 157 1.80 8.27 4.26
C THR A 157 0.75 7.15 4.24
N GLY A 158 -0.53 7.50 4.16
CA GLY A 158 -1.62 6.53 4.06
C GLY A 158 -1.56 5.68 2.79
N VAL A 159 -1.27 6.30 1.64
CA VAL A 159 -1.01 5.58 0.38
C VAL A 159 0.18 4.66 0.53
N LEU A 160 1.30 5.14 1.07
CA LEU A 160 2.55 4.37 1.17
C LEU A 160 2.41 3.15 2.09
N LEU A 161 1.63 3.26 3.17
CA LEU A 161 1.29 2.13 4.05
C LEU A 161 0.44 1.06 3.35
N GLU A 162 -0.57 1.47 2.58
CA GLU A 162 -1.40 0.54 1.83
C GLU A 162 -0.62 -0.09 0.64
N LEU A 163 0.25 0.67 -0.02
CA LEU A 163 1.20 0.13 -1.00
C LEU A 163 2.08 -0.94 -0.35
N ALA A 164 2.62 -0.70 0.85
CA ALA A 164 3.41 -1.70 1.57
C ALA A 164 2.63 -3.00 1.82
N ARG A 165 1.34 -2.89 2.21
CA ARG A 165 0.48 -4.06 2.44
C ARG A 165 0.28 -4.87 1.16
N VAL A 166 0.00 -4.21 0.04
CA VAL A 166 -0.19 -4.89 -1.25
C VAL A 166 1.13 -5.50 -1.72
N ILE A 167 2.19 -4.70 -1.79
CA ILE A 167 3.51 -5.13 -2.26
C ILE A 167 4.03 -6.33 -1.45
N GLY A 168 3.86 -6.33 -0.13
CA GLY A 168 4.29 -7.41 0.76
C GLY A 168 3.64 -8.78 0.46
N GLN A 169 2.51 -8.81 -0.25
CA GLN A 169 1.86 -10.05 -0.70
C GLN A 169 2.55 -10.66 -1.94
N HIS A 170 3.48 -9.92 -2.56
CA HIS A 170 4.20 -10.31 -3.77
C HIS A 170 5.73 -10.31 -3.53
N PRO A 171 6.31 -11.30 -2.81
CA PRO A 171 7.69 -11.23 -2.31
C PRO A 171 8.78 -10.96 -3.37
N ASN A 172 8.62 -11.51 -4.58
CA ASN A 172 9.55 -11.30 -5.69
C ASN A 172 9.54 -9.86 -6.23
N PHE A 173 8.38 -9.21 -6.14
CA PHE A 173 8.19 -7.81 -6.48
C PHE A 173 8.65 -6.91 -5.33
N ALA A 174 8.25 -7.26 -4.11
CA ALA A 174 8.55 -6.54 -2.88
C ALA A 174 10.04 -6.27 -2.66
N ARG A 175 10.90 -7.29 -2.86
CA ARG A 175 12.35 -7.15 -2.68
C ARG A 175 13.03 -6.12 -3.61
N LYS A 176 12.35 -5.67 -4.67
CA LYS A 176 12.87 -4.65 -5.60
C LYS A 176 12.61 -3.23 -5.08
N ILE A 177 11.80 -3.08 -4.04
CA ILE A 177 11.28 -1.80 -3.56
C ILE A 177 11.77 -1.55 -2.14
N GLU A 178 12.21 -0.33 -1.88
CA GLU A 178 12.44 0.22 -0.55
C GLU A 178 11.48 1.37 -0.32
N LEU A 179 10.87 1.41 0.86
CA LEU A 179 9.96 2.49 1.25
C LEU A 179 10.67 3.41 2.23
N VAL A 180 10.51 4.71 2.07
CA VAL A 180 11.13 5.70 2.94
C VAL A 180 10.08 6.71 3.38
N PHE A 181 9.92 6.86 4.68
CA PHE A 181 9.09 7.90 5.29
C PHE A 181 10.02 8.96 5.85
N PHE A 182 10.03 10.13 5.22
CA PHE A 182 10.89 11.25 5.58
C PHE A 182 10.29 12.05 6.74
N ASP A 183 11.17 12.48 7.66
CA ASP A 183 10.83 13.37 8.77
C ASP A 183 11.49 14.73 8.57
N GLY A 184 10.74 15.79 8.82
CA GLY A 184 11.20 17.15 8.61
C GLY A 184 11.30 17.50 7.13
N GLU A 185 10.33 17.08 6.31
CA GLU A 185 10.15 17.71 5.01
C GLU A 185 9.84 19.20 5.22
N GLU A 186 8.98 19.49 6.19
CA GLU A 186 8.40 20.80 6.38
C GLU A 186 9.41 21.82 6.89
N ALA A 187 9.39 23.01 6.28
CA ALA A 187 10.15 24.15 6.78
C ALA A 187 9.53 24.70 8.08
N TYR A 188 10.37 25.16 9.02
CA TYR A 188 9.89 25.83 10.24
C TYR A 188 9.48 27.27 9.97
N GLU A 189 10.13 27.95 9.04
CA GLU A 189 9.79 29.30 8.60
C GLU A 189 9.49 29.29 7.10
N GLN A 190 10.51 29.09 6.27
CA GLN A 190 10.39 29.09 4.81
C GLN A 190 11.44 28.17 4.20
N PHE A 191 11.03 27.41 3.18
CA PHE A 191 11.95 26.54 2.44
C PHE A 191 13.20 27.30 1.98
N SER A 192 14.34 26.75 2.35
CA SER A 192 15.65 27.27 1.98
C SER A 192 16.66 26.12 1.92
N GLN A 193 17.92 26.44 1.62
CA GLN A 193 19.02 25.46 1.65
C GLN A 193 19.26 24.85 3.04
N LYS A 194 18.69 25.43 4.10
CA LYS A 194 18.89 25.00 5.49
C LYS A 194 17.60 24.80 6.29
N ASP A 195 16.44 25.13 5.71
CA ASP A 195 15.14 24.95 6.35
C ASP A 195 14.20 24.19 5.43
N GLY A 196 13.68 23.06 5.91
CA GLY A 196 12.95 22.04 5.14
C GLY A 196 13.83 20.94 4.57
N LEU A 197 13.19 19.87 4.09
CA LEU A 197 13.77 18.68 3.48
C LEU A 197 14.88 18.04 4.33
N TYR A 198 14.83 18.17 5.66
CA TYR A 198 15.86 17.69 6.58
C TYR A 198 16.08 16.18 6.41
N GLY A 199 14.97 15.43 6.37
CA GLY A 199 14.93 13.98 6.20
C GLY A 199 15.54 13.51 4.90
N SER A 200 15.01 13.96 3.76
CA SER A 200 15.48 13.55 2.43
C SER A 200 16.90 14.02 2.14
N ARG A 201 17.30 15.22 2.57
CA ARG A 201 18.69 15.70 2.46
C ARG A 201 19.64 14.83 3.24
N TYR A 202 19.29 14.44 4.48
CA TYR A 202 20.12 13.54 5.26
C TYR A 202 20.23 12.17 4.58
N PHE A 203 19.10 11.59 4.17
CA PHE A 203 19.05 10.30 3.50
C PHE A 203 19.89 10.29 2.22
N ALA A 204 19.75 11.28 1.35
CA ALA A 204 20.52 11.42 0.12
C ALA A 204 22.03 11.53 0.39
N ARG A 205 22.45 12.30 1.41
CA ARG A 205 23.86 12.37 1.82
C ARG A 205 24.40 11.00 2.24
N GLN A 206 23.63 10.22 3.01
CA GLN A 206 24.03 8.88 3.44
C GLN A 206 24.15 7.91 2.25
N LEU A 207 23.18 7.92 1.32
CA LEU A 207 23.24 7.10 0.10
C LEU A 207 24.47 7.44 -0.76
N LYS A 208 24.75 8.73 -0.94
CA LYS A 208 25.93 9.19 -1.68
C LYS A 208 27.24 8.74 -1.02
N ALA A 209 27.33 8.84 0.31
CA ALA A 209 28.50 8.40 1.07
C ALA A 209 28.71 6.88 0.98
N ALA A 210 27.63 6.10 0.97
CA ALA A 210 27.67 4.65 0.80
C ALA A 210 27.95 4.18 -0.63
N SER A 211 28.13 5.12 -1.60
CA SER A 211 28.24 4.82 -3.04
C SER A 211 27.06 3.99 -3.58
N ALA A 212 25.87 4.14 -3.00
CA ALA A 212 24.68 3.34 -3.29
C ALA A 212 23.98 3.77 -4.59
N LYS A 213 24.70 3.78 -5.73
CA LYS A 213 24.11 3.95 -7.08
C LYS A 213 23.33 2.68 -7.49
N GLN A 214 22.37 2.28 -6.68
CA GLN A 214 21.60 1.07 -6.86
C GLN A 214 20.17 1.33 -7.31
N PHE A 215 19.61 2.50 -6.97
CA PHE A 215 18.25 2.86 -7.34
C PHE A 215 18.18 3.35 -8.78
N ARG A 216 17.32 2.72 -9.58
CA ARG A 216 17.01 3.08 -10.96
C ARG A 216 15.95 4.18 -11.05
N GLY A 217 15.22 4.41 -9.97
CA GLY A 217 14.31 5.55 -9.82
C GLY A 217 13.51 5.50 -8.52
N GLY A 218 12.62 6.47 -8.34
CA GLY A 218 11.71 6.55 -7.21
C GLY A 218 10.41 7.30 -7.51
N LEU A 219 9.37 7.04 -6.71
CA LEU A 219 8.19 7.89 -6.64
C LEU A 219 8.16 8.56 -5.27
N LEU A 220 8.04 9.88 -5.24
CA LEU A 220 7.59 10.63 -4.07
C LEU A 220 6.08 10.84 -4.20
N PHE A 221 5.36 10.65 -3.10
CA PHE A 221 3.96 11.02 -3.00
C PHE A 221 3.84 12.19 -2.03
N ASP A 222 3.13 13.22 -2.44
CA ASP A 222 2.75 14.32 -1.55
C ASP A 222 1.33 14.84 -1.87
N MET A 223 0.56 15.21 -0.84
CA MET A 223 -0.76 15.83 -0.99
C MET A 223 -1.74 15.08 -1.94
N VAL A 224 -1.73 13.75 -1.95
CA VAL A 224 -2.41 12.89 -2.93
C VAL A 224 -3.85 12.48 -2.57
N GLY A 225 -4.44 13.09 -1.55
CA GLY A 225 -5.71 12.71 -0.95
C GLY A 225 -6.92 13.57 -1.32
N ASP A 226 -6.74 14.71 -2.00
CA ASP A 226 -7.82 15.67 -2.23
C ASP A 226 -9.04 15.06 -2.92
N ARG A 227 -10.25 15.46 -2.48
CA ARG A 227 -11.53 15.08 -3.08
C ARG A 227 -11.65 15.52 -4.53
N SER A 228 -11.05 16.64 -4.90
CA SER A 228 -11.05 17.18 -6.26
C SER A 228 -9.74 16.89 -6.98
N LEU A 229 -9.21 15.68 -6.76
CA LEU A 229 -7.87 15.25 -7.19
C LEU A 229 -7.44 15.77 -8.56
N GLY A 230 -6.30 16.47 -8.59
CA GLY A 230 -5.57 16.87 -9.77
C GLY A 230 -4.07 16.66 -9.59
N ILE A 231 -3.56 15.47 -9.87
CA ILE A 231 -2.11 15.21 -9.82
C ILE A 231 -1.40 16.04 -10.90
N THR A 232 -0.47 16.88 -10.48
CA THR A 232 0.35 17.77 -11.29
C THR A 232 1.81 17.37 -11.17
N LEU A 233 2.41 16.80 -12.23
CA LEU A 233 3.82 16.41 -12.23
C LEU A 233 4.72 17.63 -12.43
N PRO A 234 5.62 17.99 -11.49
CA PRO A 234 6.56 19.12 -11.61
C PRO A 234 7.38 19.11 -12.91
N SER A 235 7.76 20.28 -13.46
CA SER A 235 8.50 20.32 -14.73
C SER A 235 9.92 19.76 -14.66
N ASP A 236 10.48 19.65 -13.45
CA ASP A 236 11.75 18.98 -13.14
C ASP A 236 11.62 17.45 -12.97
N SER A 237 10.41 16.90 -13.17
CA SER A 237 10.15 15.47 -13.21
C SER A 237 11.00 14.74 -14.26
N PRO A 238 11.56 13.55 -13.96
CA PRO A 238 12.24 12.73 -14.97
C PRO A 238 11.30 12.37 -16.13
N ALA A 239 11.58 12.90 -17.33
CA ALA A 239 10.65 12.87 -18.46
C ALA A 239 10.17 11.46 -18.87
N GLU A 240 11.06 10.45 -18.81
CA GLU A 240 10.67 9.07 -19.09
C GLU A 240 9.68 8.52 -18.06
N MET A 241 9.88 8.83 -16.78
CA MET A 241 9.00 8.38 -15.70
C MET A 241 7.64 9.08 -15.78
N ALA A 242 7.62 10.38 -16.05
CA ALA A 242 6.38 11.15 -16.24
C ALA A 242 5.54 10.58 -17.40
N ARG A 243 6.17 10.30 -18.55
CA ARG A 243 5.50 9.66 -19.69
C ARG A 243 4.92 8.30 -19.30
N ASP A 244 5.70 7.47 -18.62
CA ASP A 244 5.31 6.11 -18.26
C ASP A 244 4.19 6.11 -17.20
N ILE A 245 4.13 7.10 -16.29
CA ILE A 245 3.01 7.29 -15.35
C ILE A 245 1.75 7.75 -16.07
N PHE A 246 1.83 8.66 -17.03
CA PHE A 246 0.65 9.00 -17.84
C PHE A 246 0.13 7.82 -18.65
N ALA A 247 1.02 6.99 -19.18
CA ALA A 247 0.63 5.76 -19.86
C ALA A 247 -0.05 4.76 -18.90
N ALA A 248 0.44 4.65 -17.66
CA ALA A 248 -0.21 3.86 -16.62
C ALA A 248 -1.62 4.39 -16.28
N ALA A 249 -1.75 5.71 -16.08
CA ALA A 249 -3.03 6.35 -15.85
C ALA A 249 -4.00 6.14 -17.02
N GLU A 250 -3.54 6.26 -18.26
CA GLU A 250 -4.34 5.98 -19.46
C GLU A 250 -4.80 4.52 -19.53
N ALA A 251 -3.91 3.57 -19.26
CA ALA A 251 -4.25 2.14 -19.25
C ALA A 251 -5.34 1.80 -18.23
N LEU A 252 -5.40 2.54 -17.12
CA LEU A 252 -6.43 2.41 -16.09
C LEU A 252 -7.65 3.31 -16.32
N LYS A 253 -7.69 4.10 -17.41
CA LYS A 253 -8.73 5.10 -17.71
C LYS A 253 -8.85 6.20 -16.64
N LEU A 254 -7.73 6.52 -16.00
CA LEU A 254 -7.58 7.52 -14.95
C LEU A 254 -6.78 8.75 -15.41
N ARG A 255 -6.43 8.85 -16.70
CA ARG A 255 -5.60 9.93 -17.27
C ARG A 255 -6.11 11.34 -16.99
N ASN A 256 -7.41 11.53 -16.79
CA ASN A 256 -8.02 12.83 -16.49
C ASN A 256 -7.60 13.41 -15.13
N TYR A 257 -7.10 12.58 -14.20
CA TYR A 257 -6.61 13.02 -12.89
C TYR A 257 -5.15 13.47 -12.91
N PHE A 258 -4.46 13.38 -14.05
CA PHE A 258 -3.01 13.58 -14.13
C PHE A 258 -2.71 14.66 -15.18
N THR A 259 -1.87 15.63 -14.85
CA THR A 259 -1.42 16.67 -15.77
C THR A 259 0.02 17.07 -15.44
N TYR A 260 0.63 17.91 -16.29
CA TYR A 260 1.90 18.54 -15.96
C TYR A 260 1.67 19.79 -15.13
N LEU A 261 2.54 20.02 -14.16
CA LEU A 261 2.78 21.32 -13.56
C LEU A 261 3.74 22.10 -14.47
N GLY A 262 3.38 23.32 -14.83
CA GLY A 262 4.19 24.17 -15.72
C GLY A 262 5.42 24.80 -15.07
N GLN A 263 5.80 24.35 -13.86
CA GLN A 263 6.90 24.90 -13.06
C GLN A 263 7.58 23.80 -12.24
N GLU A 264 8.80 24.08 -11.80
CA GLU A 264 9.55 23.22 -10.88
C GLU A 264 8.96 23.31 -9.47
N LEU A 265 9.12 22.25 -8.68
CA LEU A 265 8.72 22.22 -7.29
C LEU A 265 9.88 21.79 -6.39
N ILE A 266 10.04 22.45 -5.24
CA ILE A 266 10.99 22.04 -4.22
C ILE A 266 10.27 21.10 -3.27
N ASP A 267 10.70 19.84 -3.24
CA ASP A 267 10.19 18.78 -2.37
C ASP A 267 11.30 17.70 -2.18
N ASP A 268 11.01 16.63 -1.43
CA ASP A 268 11.91 15.55 -1.02
C ASP A 268 12.52 14.76 -2.20
N HIS A 269 12.00 14.89 -3.42
CA HIS A 269 12.59 14.31 -4.63
C HIS A 269 13.84 15.07 -5.07
N VAL A 270 13.94 16.37 -4.76
CA VAL A 270 15.05 17.23 -5.20
C VAL A 270 16.40 16.73 -4.66
N PRO A 271 16.57 16.41 -3.36
CA PRO A 271 17.83 15.86 -2.87
C PRO A 271 18.21 14.50 -3.48
N LEU A 272 17.23 13.68 -3.84
CA LEU A 272 17.44 12.39 -4.49
C LEU A 272 17.89 12.56 -5.95
N ASN A 273 17.21 13.44 -6.69
CA ASN A 273 17.59 13.83 -8.04
C ASN A 273 19.02 14.40 -8.08
N ALA A 274 19.39 15.23 -7.10
CA ALA A 274 20.72 15.84 -7.02
C ALA A 274 21.87 14.82 -6.83
N ILE A 275 21.59 13.62 -6.33
CA ILE A 275 22.57 12.53 -6.23
C ILE A 275 22.48 11.51 -7.37
N GLY A 276 21.60 11.76 -8.34
CA GLY A 276 21.43 10.97 -9.56
C GLY A 276 20.42 9.82 -9.46
N ILE A 277 19.51 9.85 -8.48
CA ILE A 277 18.38 8.91 -8.40
C ILE A 277 17.15 9.60 -9.00
N PRO A 278 16.70 9.23 -10.22
CA PRO A 278 15.57 9.90 -10.85
C PRO A 278 14.30 9.61 -10.05
N THR A 279 13.77 10.63 -9.40
CA THR A 279 12.60 10.54 -8.53
C THR A 279 11.52 11.45 -9.09
N LEU A 280 10.37 10.87 -9.39
CA LEU A 280 9.19 11.57 -9.86
C LEU A 280 8.32 11.94 -8.66
N ASP A 281 7.90 13.19 -8.61
CA ASP A 281 6.98 13.68 -7.60
C ASP A 281 5.52 13.57 -8.10
N ILE A 282 4.71 12.83 -7.34
CA ILE A 282 3.27 12.61 -7.54
C ILE A 282 2.55 13.48 -6.53
N ILE A 283 2.22 14.71 -6.94
CA ILE A 283 1.62 15.73 -6.07
C ILE A 283 0.37 16.36 -6.67
N ASP A 284 -0.61 16.69 -5.84
CA ASP A 284 -1.70 17.61 -6.20
C ASP A 284 -1.40 19.00 -5.65
N PHE A 285 -0.78 19.85 -6.48
CA PHE A 285 -0.33 21.18 -6.04
C PHE A 285 -1.43 22.25 -6.11
N ASP A 286 -2.58 21.96 -6.72
CA ASP A 286 -3.74 22.86 -6.76
C ASP A 286 -4.69 22.57 -5.58
N PHE A 287 -4.17 22.74 -4.36
CA PHE A 287 -4.89 22.43 -3.14
C PHE A 287 -5.11 23.69 -2.27
N PRO A 288 -6.32 24.29 -2.26
CA PRO A 288 -6.59 25.54 -1.55
C PRO A 288 -6.39 25.51 -0.03
N TRP A 289 -6.37 24.32 0.56
CA TRP A 289 -6.25 24.13 2.00
C TRP A 289 -4.80 23.87 2.46
N TRP A 290 -3.85 23.83 1.52
CA TRP A 290 -2.42 23.68 1.81
C TRP A 290 -1.96 24.72 2.83
N HIS A 291 -1.24 24.27 3.86
CA HIS A 291 -0.77 25.14 4.95
C HIS A 291 -1.86 25.94 5.68
N THR A 292 -3.10 25.43 5.73
CA THR A 292 -4.21 26.02 6.48
C THR A 292 -4.77 25.07 7.54
N ALA A 293 -5.47 25.61 8.55
CA ALA A 293 -6.12 24.78 9.58
C ALA A 293 -7.21 23.84 9.02
N ASP A 294 -7.66 24.08 7.80
CA ASP A 294 -8.72 23.35 7.13
C ASP A 294 -8.22 22.15 6.31
N ASP A 295 -6.89 21.91 6.25
CA ASP A 295 -6.35 20.63 5.77
C ASP A 295 -6.68 19.51 6.76
N THR A 296 -7.88 18.97 6.60
CA THR A 296 -8.54 18.05 7.51
C THR A 296 -9.22 16.91 6.75
N MET A 297 -9.64 15.86 7.46
CA MET A 297 -10.15 14.62 6.86
C MET A 297 -11.36 14.78 5.96
N ASP A 298 -12.14 15.85 6.09
CA ASP A 298 -13.26 16.13 5.19
C ASP A 298 -12.80 16.56 3.79
N LYS A 299 -11.50 16.85 3.58
CA LYS A 299 -10.91 17.09 2.25
C LYS A 299 -10.40 15.81 1.59
N ILE A 300 -10.30 14.72 2.34
CA ILE A 300 -9.70 13.47 1.87
C ILE A 300 -10.75 12.55 1.24
N SER A 301 -10.37 11.87 0.16
CA SER A 301 -11.20 10.93 -0.57
C SER A 301 -10.52 9.57 -0.72
N ALA A 302 -11.18 8.52 -0.25
CA ALA A 302 -10.75 7.14 -0.50
C ALA A 302 -10.62 6.85 -2.01
N GLN A 303 -11.47 7.44 -2.84
CA GLN A 303 -11.39 7.28 -4.30
C GLN A 303 -10.13 7.93 -4.89
N SER A 304 -9.70 9.07 -4.35
CA SER A 304 -8.48 9.75 -4.80
C SER A 304 -7.24 8.93 -4.43
N LEU A 305 -7.20 8.46 -3.18
CA LEU A 305 -6.14 7.54 -2.71
C LEU A 305 -6.12 6.25 -3.55
N GLN A 306 -7.29 5.69 -3.90
CA GLN A 306 -7.41 4.53 -4.79
C GLN A 306 -6.81 4.80 -6.18
N THR A 307 -7.15 5.94 -6.78
CA THR A 307 -6.64 6.36 -8.09
C THR A 307 -5.11 6.40 -8.09
N VAL A 308 -4.52 7.07 -7.10
CA VAL A 308 -3.06 7.24 -7.00
C VAL A 308 -2.37 5.90 -6.74
N GLY A 309 -2.85 5.14 -5.76
CA GLY A 309 -2.27 3.84 -5.42
C GLY A 309 -2.33 2.82 -6.57
N ALA A 310 -3.46 2.76 -7.29
CA ALA A 310 -3.62 1.86 -8.44
C ALA A 310 -2.68 2.23 -9.60
N VAL A 311 -2.59 3.53 -9.94
CA VAL A 311 -1.67 4.00 -10.99
C VAL A 311 -0.22 3.72 -10.63
N ALA A 312 0.17 3.97 -9.37
CA ALA A 312 1.52 3.67 -8.89
C ALA A 312 1.85 2.18 -9.02
N LEU A 313 0.97 1.29 -8.57
CA LEU A 313 1.19 -0.16 -8.67
C LEU A 313 1.24 -0.65 -10.11
N TYR A 314 0.36 -0.15 -10.99
CA TYR A 314 0.41 -0.47 -12.41
C TYR A 314 1.74 -0.03 -13.02
N TYR A 315 2.16 1.21 -12.78
CA TYR A 315 3.43 1.73 -13.27
C TYR A 315 4.61 0.87 -12.78
N LEU A 316 4.63 0.52 -11.50
CA LEU A 316 5.70 -0.30 -10.94
C LEU A 316 5.72 -1.71 -11.55
N SER A 317 4.57 -2.38 -11.68
CA SER A 317 4.49 -3.76 -12.15
C SER A 317 4.62 -3.91 -13.66
N GLU A 318 4.09 -2.97 -14.44
CA GLU A 318 4.03 -3.06 -15.90
C GLU A 318 5.11 -2.26 -16.62
N SER A 319 5.76 -1.29 -15.95
CA SER A 319 6.75 -0.41 -16.57
C SER A 319 8.09 -0.41 -15.83
N ALA A 320 8.14 0.06 -14.58
CA ALA A 320 9.38 0.38 -13.89
C ALA A 320 10.21 -0.86 -13.50
N LEU A 321 9.54 -1.93 -13.04
CA LEU A 321 10.19 -3.14 -12.50
C LEU A 321 10.05 -4.38 -13.39
N LYS A 322 9.43 -4.22 -14.56
CA LYS A 322 9.30 -5.26 -15.58
C LYS A 322 10.58 -5.47 -16.40
N ARG A 323 11.52 -4.51 -16.33
CA ARG A 323 12.80 -4.49 -17.06
C ARG A 323 13.96 -5.10 -16.26
#